data_AF-A0A1Y3TQ08-F1
#
_entry.id   AF-A0A1Y3TQ08-F1
#
_cell.length_a   1.000
_cell.length_b   1.000
_cell.length_c   1.000
_cell.angle_alpha   90.00
_cell.angle_beta   90.00
_cell.angle_gamma   90.00
#
_symmetry.space_group_name_H-M   'P 1'
#
loop_
_entity.id
_entity.type
_entity.pdbx_description
1 polymer ?
#
loop_
_entity_poly.entity_id
_entity_poly.type
_entity_poly.pdbx_seq_one_letter_code
_entity_poly.pdbx_strand_id
1 'polypeptide(L)'
;MMPMDYDKVYLSERERNVMNDIRYGAVLRLHIVEAKYLLSMRFIAPYALSEQDDEYVVTAEGCRYMEYLDQKQQEKKLSEIAQKQKEAFDRKATWASIIISNLIALAALIVSIVK
;
A
#
# COMPACT_ATOMS: atom_id res chain seq x y z
N MET A 1 -22.85 -16.56 7.45
CA MET A 1 -22.13 -15.28 7.69
C MET A 1 -21.55 -14.86 6.35
N MET A 2 -21.93 -13.70 5.81
CA MET A 2 -21.34 -13.24 4.53
C MET A 2 -19.96 -12.65 4.80
N PRO A 3 -18.93 -13.00 4.00
CA PRO A 3 -17.61 -12.39 4.10
C PRO A 3 -17.70 -10.88 3.78
N MET A 4 -17.03 -10.06 4.58
CA MET A 4 -16.96 -8.61 4.35
C MET A 4 -16.03 -8.33 3.17
N ASP A 5 -16.45 -7.43 2.28
CA ASP A 5 -15.65 -6.98 1.14
C ASP A 5 -14.76 -5.81 1.57
N TYR A 6 -13.51 -6.10 1.92
CA TYR A 6 -12.56 -5.10 2.44
C TYR A 6 -12.20 -4.01 1.43
N ASP A 7 -12.37 -4.24 0.12
CA ASP A 7 -12.12 -3.22 -0.91
C ASP A 7 -13.10 -2.05 -0.83
N LYS A 8 -14.27 -2.27 -0.22
CA LYS A 8 -15.31 -1.24 -0.05
C LYS A 8 -15.22 -0.51 1.28
N VAL A 9 -14.34 -0.95 2.17
CA VAL A 9 -14.15 -0.32 3.48
C VAL A 9 -13.14 0.80 3.35
N TYR A 10 -13.54 2.00 3.77
CA TYR A 10 -12.65 3.15 3.83
C TYR A 10 -12.48 3.57 5.28
N LEU A 11 -11.24 3.50 5.78
CA LEU A 11 -10.85 4.15 7.02
C LEU A 11 -10.19 5.49 6.70
N SER A 12 -10.58 6.53 7.43
CA SER A 12 -9.84 7.78 7.51
C SER A 12 -8.44 7.55 8.11
N GLU A 13 -7.56 8.54 7.96
CA GLU A 13 -6.23 8.48 8.56
C GLU A 13 -6.28 8.32 10.09
N ARG A 14 -7.22 9.01 10.74
CA ARG A 14 -7.43 8.93 12.18
C ARG A 14 -7.83 7.51 12.61
N GLU A 15 -8.80 6.90 11.92
CA GLU A 15 -9.25 5.54 12.20
C GLU A 15 -8.16 4.50 11.93
N ARG A 16 -7.33 4.71 10.90
CA ARG A 16 -6.15 3.86 10.67
C ARG A 16 -5.14 3.96 11.80
N ASN A 17 -4.89 5.15 12.32
CA ASN A 17 -3.99 5.35 13.45
C ASN A 17 -4.52 4.63 14.70
N VAL A 18 -5.80 4.81 15.00
CA VAL A 18 -6.49 4.07 16.08
C VAL A 18 -6.32 2.55 15.91
N MET A 19 -6.55 2.03 14.71
CA MET A 19 -6.40 0.61 14.42
C MET A 19 -4.95 0.11 14.50
N ASN A 20 -3.96 0.95 14.19
CA ASN A 20 -2.54 0.63 14.36
C ASN A 20 -2.14 0.57 15.83
N ASP A 21 -2.65 1.49 16.64
CA ASP A 21 -2.33 1.57 18.08
C ASP A 21 -2.86 0.36 18.85
N ILE A 22 -4.04 -0.13 18.47
CA ILE A 22 -4.75 -1.24 19.14
C ILE A 22 -4.36 -2.63 18.61
N ARG A 23 -3.61 -2.69 17.49
CA ARG A 23 -3.38 -3.89 16.68
C ARG A 23 -2.79 -5.09 17.43
N TYR A 24 -1.99 -4.84 18.46
CA TYR A 24 -1.23 -5.87 19.19
C TYR A 24 -1.88 -6.27 20.52
N GLY A 25 -3.21 -6.17 20.61
CA GLY A 25 -3.96 -6.53 21.82
C GLY A 25 -3.90 -5.47 22.91
N ALA A 26 -3.53 -4.24 22.56
CA ALA A 26 -3.63 -3.11 23.47
C ALA A 26 -5.11 -2.77 23.73
N VAL A 27 -5.40 -2.32 24.95
CA VAL A 27 -6.68 -1.69 25.27
C VAL A 27 -6.53 -0.20 24.97
N LEU A 28 -7.40 0.33 24.12
CA LEU A 28 -7.37 1.74 23.75
C LEU A 28 -8.59 2.45 24.33
N ARG A 29 -8.33 3.57 25.00
CA ARG A 29 -9.37 4.49 25.43
C ARG A 29 -9.74 5.43 24.29
N LEU A 30 -10.98 5.40 23.85
CA LEU A 30 -11.46 6.17 22.70
C LEU A 30 -12.83 6.77 23.00
N HIS A 31 -13.05 8.03 22.61
CA HIS A 31 -14.36 8.65 22.78
C HIS A 31 -15.43 7.90 21.96
N ILE A 32 -16.62 7.67 22.54
CA ILE A 32 -17.68 6.83 21.97
C ILE A 32 -18.06 7.21 20.52
N VAL A 33 -18.02 8.50 20.19
CA VAL A 33 -18.30 9.02 18.84
C VAL A 33 -17.25 8.55 17.82
N GLU A 34 -15.99 8.50 18.24
CA GLU A 34 -14.87 8.07 17.39
C GLU A 34 -14.86 6.53 17.24
N ALA A 35 -15.27 5.80 18.27
CA ALA A 35 -15.40 4.35 18.23
C ALA A 35 -16.56 3.86 17.33
N LYS A 36 -17.59 4.69 17.14
CA LYS A 36 -18.87 4.29 16.52
C LYS A 36 -18.71 3.61 15.16
N TYR A 37 -17.87 4.17 14.29
CA TYR A 37 -17.68 3.62 12.94
C TYR A 37 -16.95 2.27 13.00
N LEU A 38 -15.84 2.20 13.74
CA LEU A 38 -15.07 0.97 13.93
C LEU A 38 -15.88 -0.15 14.61
N LEU A 39 -16.75 0.21 15.56
CA LEU A 39 -17.71 -0.69 16.18
C LEU A 39 -18.76 -1.21 15.18
N SER A 40 -19.29 -0.34 14.32
CA SER A 40 -20.27 -0.74 13.30
C SER A 40 -19.69 -1.74 12.28
N MET A 41 -18.39 -1.61 11.99
CA MET A 41 -17.63 -2.52 11.14
C MET A 41 -17.13 -3.77 11.90
N ARG A 42 -17.38 -3.83 13.21
CA ARG A 42 -16.93 -4.89 14.11
C ARG A 42 -15.42 -5.05 14.16
N PHE A 43 -14.66 -4.00 13.84
CA PHE A 43 -13.20 -4.00 13.87
C PHE A 43 -12.65 -3.87 15.29
N ILE A 44 -13.41 -3.20 16.15
CA ILE A 44 -13.15 -3.11 17.58
C ILE A 44 -14.38 -3.59 18.36
N ALA A 45 -14.18 -3.94 19.63
CA ALA A 45 -15.22 -4.30 20.57
C ALA A 45 -14.92 -3.68 21.95
N PRO A 46 -15.93 -3.42 22.80
CA PRO A 46 -15.69 -2.98 24.17
C PRO A 46 -14.80 -3.97 24.91
N TYR A 47 -13.89 -3.46 25.74
CA TYR A 47 -13.04 -4.31 26.55
C TYR A 47 -13.86 -4.95 27.68
N ALA A 48 -13.95 -6.28 27.68
CA ALA A 48 -14.86 -7.02 28.54
C ALA A 48 -14.58 -6.89 30.04
N LEU A 49 -13.36 -6.49 30.42
CA LEU A 49 -12.94 -6.29 31.81
C LEU A 49 -12.89 -4.80 32.21
N SER A 50 -13.34 -3.90 31.33
CA SER A 50 -13.36 -2.47 31.63
C SER A 50 -14.49 -2.12 32.59
N GLU A 51 -14.19 -1.24 33.55
CA GLU A 51 -15.20 -0.54 34.35
C GLU A 51 -15.70 0.75 33.66
N GLN A 52 -15.12 1.11 32.52
CA GLN A 52 -15.36 2.33 31.75
C GLN A 52 -15.92 2.01 30.35
N ASP A 53 -16.91 2.77 29.89
CA ASP A 53 -17.57 2.56 28.57
C ASP A 53 -16.76 3.09 27.36
N ASP A 54 -15.53 3.55 27.59
CA ASP A 54 -14.66 4.14 26.57
C ASP A 54 -13.39 3.33 26.28
N GLU A 55 -13.30 2.10 26.79
CA GLU A 55 -12.20 1.17 26.51
C GLU A 55 -12.57 0.12 25.47
N TYR A 56 -11.70 -0.04 24.46
CA TYR A 56 -11.92 -0.93 23.34
C TYR A 56 -10.71 -1.82 23.08
N VAL A 57 -10.96 -2.98 22.47
CA VAL A 57 -9.95 -3.93 21.96
C VAL A 57 -10.23 -4.25 20.50
N VAL A 58 -9.18 -4.61 19.76
CA VAL A 58 -9.30 -5.07 18.38
C VAL A 58 -9.98 -6.44 18.32
N THR A 59 -10.83 -6.66 17.33
CA THR A 59 -11.43 -7.97 17.08
C THR A 59 -10.60 -8.76 16.07
N ALA A 60 -10.87 -10.06 15.95
CA ALA A 60 -10.29 -10.88 14.88
C ALA A 60 -10.60 -10.31 13.47
N GLU A 61 -11.76 -9.69 13.27
CA GLU A 61 -12.12 -9.06 12.00
C GLU A 61 -11.29 -7.79 11.75
N GLY A 62 -11.08 -6.98 12.79
CA GLY A 62 -10.18 -5.83 12.73
C GLY A 62 -8.75 -6.22 12.40
N CYS A 63 -8.23 -7.30 13.00
CA CYS A 63 -6.90 -7.83 12.68
C CYS A 63 -6.78 -8.24 11.21
N ARG A 64 -7.74 -9.00 10.69
CA ARG A 64 -7.76 -9.42 9.27
C ARG A 64 -7.81 -8.23 8.31
N TYR A 65 -8.60 -7.22 8.63
CA TYR A 65 -8.66 -6.01 7.82
C TYR A 65 -7.30 -5.27 7.79
N MET A 66 -6.60 -5.21 8.93
CA MET A 66 -5.27 -4.60 9.01
C MET A 66 -4.21 -5.40 8.23
N GLU A 67 -4.27 -6.74 8.30
CA GLU A 67 -3.42 -7.60 7.48
C GLU A 67 -3.67 -7.40 5.98
N TYR A 68 -4.94 -7.27 5.58
CA TYR A 68 -5.32 -6.95 4.22
C TYR A 68 -4.74 -5.60 3.75
N LEU A 69 -4.80 -4.56 4.59
CA LEU A 69 -4.20 -3.26 4.27
C LEU A 69 -2.69 -3.34 4.07
N ASP A 70 -1.98 -4.09 4.92
CA ASP A 70 -0.55 -4.29 4.79
C ASP A 70 -0.19 -5.00 3.49
N GLN A 71 -0.93 -6.07 3.15
CA GLN A 71 -0.74 -6.81 1.91
C GLN A 71 -0.93 -5.90 0.70
N LYS A 72 -2.03 -5.13 0.67
CA LYS A 72 -2.32 -4.18 -0.42
C LYS A 72 -1.23 -3.12 -0.56
N GLN A 73 -0.69 -2.63 0.55
CA GLN A 73 0.41 -1.66 0.53
C GLN A 73 1.72 -2.29 0.02
N GLN A 74 2.01 -3.53 0.39
CA GLN A 74 3.17 -4.26 -0.11
C GLN A 74 3.07 -4.54 -1.60
N GLU A 75 1.93 -5.00 -2.08
CA GLU A 75 1.66 -5.22 -3.51
C GLU A 75 1.86 -3.94 -4.32
N LYS A 76 1.34 -2.81 -3.82
CA LYS A 76 1.54 -1.50 -4.46
C LYS A 76 3.02 -1.10 -4.51
N LYS A 77 3.78 -1.31 -3.44
CA LYS A 77 5.22 -1.03 -3.42
C LYS A 77 5.97 -1.91 -4.43
N LEU A 78 5.63 -3.19 -4.51
CA LEU A 78 6.26 -4.12 -5.45
C LEU A 78 5.95 -3.75 -6.91
N SER A 79 4.71 -3.37 -7.21
CA SER A 79 4.33 -2.95 -8.56
C SER A 79 5.01 -1.64 -8.98
N GLU A 80 5.11 -0.66 -8.08
CA GLU A 80 5.87 0.59 -8.31
C GLU A 80 7.36 0.32 -8.57
N ILE A 81 7.98 -0.61 -7.84
CA ILE A 81 9.38 -1.01 -8.06
C ILE A 81 9.54 -1.68 -9.42
N ALA A 82 8.66 -2.63 -9.76
CA ALA A 82 8.69 -3.33 -11.05
C ALA A 82 8.53 -2.34 -12.22
N GLN A 83 7.62 -1.37 -12.09
CA GLN A 83 7.43 -0.33 -13.10
C GLN A 83 8.68 0.54 -13.25
N LYS A 84 9.28 1.01 -12.14
CA LYS A 84 10.53 1.79 -12.19
C LYS A 84 11.68 1.03 -12.84
N GLN A 85 11.78 -0.28 -12.60
CA GLN A 85 12.79 -1.13 -13.25
C GLN A 85 12.57 -1.24 -14.75
N LYS A 86 11.32 -1.45 -15.18
CA LYS A 86 10.96 -1.49 -16.60
C LYS A 86 11.28 -0.16 -17.29
N GLU A 87 10.87 0.96 -16.71
CA GLU A 87 11.18 2.30 -17.23
C GLU A 87 12.68 2.58 -17.29
N ALA A 88 13.47 2.06 -16.35
CA ALA A 88 14.93 2.18 -16.37
C ALA A 88 15.55 1.34 -17.50
N PHE A 89 15.05 0.12 -17.72
CA PHE A 89 15.47 -0.74 -18.82
C PHE A 89 15.14 -0.12 -20.18
N ASP A 90 13.91 0.33 -20.38
CA ASP A 90 13.46 0.96 -21.63
C ASP A 90 14.29 2.21 -21.96
N ARG A 91 14.62 3.02 -20.94
CA ARG A 91 15.55 4.15 -21.09
C ARG A 91 16.93 3.70 -21.54
N LYS A 92 17.51 2.66 -20.93
CA LYS A 92 18.83 2.13 -21.33
C LYS A 92 18.83 1.61 -22.77
N ALA A 93 17.79 0.86 -23.16
CA ALA A 93 17.64 0.37 -24.52
C ALA A 93 17.52 1.52 -25.54
N THR A 94 16.79 2.58 -25.20
CA THR A 94 16.66 3.78 -26.03
C THR A 94 18.00 4.51 -26.20
N TRP A 95 18.78 4.65 -25.14
CA TRP A 95 20.11 5.25 -25.25
C TRP A 95 21.07 4.39 -26.07
N ALA A 96 21.01 3.07 -25.93
CA ALA A 96 21.81 2.15 -26.74
C ALA A 96 21.47 2.29 -28.24
N SER A 97 20.19 2.41 -28.60
CA SER A 97 19.79 2.57 -30.00
C SER A 97 20.28 3.89 -30.61
N ILE A 98 20.23 4.99 -29.85
CA ILE A 98 20.76 6.30 -30.26
C ILE A 98 22.27 6.24 -30.52
N ILE A 99 23.02 5.57 -29.64
CA ILE A 99 24.48 5.41 -29.81
C ILE A 99 24.77 4.60 -31.07
N ILE A 100 24.08 3.45 -31.26
CA ILE A 100 24.28 2.58 -32.42
C ILE A 100 23.95 3.32 -33.72
N SER A 101 22.84 4.07 -33.78
CA SER A 101 22.47 4.82 -34.99
C SER A 101 23.52 5.88 -35.35
N ASN A 102 24.06 6.59 -34.36
CA ASN A 102 25.09 7.60 -34.60
C ASN A 102 26.42 6.97 -35.06
N LEU A 103 26.80 5.81 -34.50
CA LEU A 103 27.98 5.07 -34.95
C LEU A 103 27.84 4.58 -36.40
N ILE A 104 26.67 4.05 -36.77
CA ILE A 104 26.39 3.64 -38.16
C ILE A 104 26.46 4.83 -39.11
N ALA A 105 25.85 5.96 -38.75
CA ALA A 105 25.89 7.19 -39.54
C ALA A 105 27.33 7.70 -39.73
N LEU A 106 28.14 7.67 -38.67
CA LEU A 106 29.55 8.06 -38.73
C LEU A 106 30.35 7.12 -39.66
N ALA A 107 30.15 5.80 -39.55
CA ALA A 107 30.81 4.83 -40.42
C ALA A 107 30.42 5.02 -41.89
N ALA A 108 29.14 5.26 -42.18
CA ALA A 108 28.66 5.57 -43.52
C ALA A 108 29.30 6.85 -44.09
N LEU A 109 29.46 7.87 -43.26
CA LEU A 109 30.09 9.14 -43.63
C LEU A 109 31.59 8.95 -43.95
N ILE A 110 32.32 8.18 -43.14
CA ILE A 110 33.73 7.85 -43.40
C ILE A 110 33.87 7.08 -44.72
N VAL A 111 33.04 6.05 -44.93
CA VAL A 111 33.05 5.28 -46.18
C VAL A 111 32.73 6.17 -47.38
N SER A 112 31.81 7.12 -47.25
CA SER A 112 31.47 8.06 -48.32
C SER A 112 32.58 9.08 -48.64
N ILE A 113 33.50 9.35 -47.72
CA ILE A 113 34.64 10.26 -47.94
C ILE A 113 35.84 9.51 -48.52
N VAL A 114 36.00 8.23 -48.16
CA VAL A 114 37.12 7.38 -48.60
C VAL A 114 36.88 6.75 -49.98
N LYS A 115 35.62 6.61 -50.42
CA LYS A 115 35.24 6.26 -51.79
C LYS A 115 35.12 7.49 -52.67
#